data_AF-A0A922ISC8-F1
#
_entry.id   AF-A0A922ISC8-F1
#
_cell.length_a   1.000
_cell.length_b   1.000
_cell.length_c   1.000
_cell.angle_alpha   90.00
_cell.angle_beta   90.00
_cell.angle_gamma   90.00
#
_symmetry.space_group_name_H-M   'P 1'
#
loop_
_entity.id
_entity.type
_entity.pdbx_description
1 polymer ?
#
loop_
_entity_poly.entity_id
_entity_poly.type
_entity_poly.pdbx_seq_one_letter_code
_entity_poly.pdbx_strand_id
1 'polypeptide(L)'
;MLMMKMMVLSFNRYIILLILIHYTYTKPHLETVSRRDTEHFIDDPDRHDIEFDHNAFLGEETAKEFSQLTPNESEEKLKIIIRKIDKDNDEKITEYELKSWIEYVASKSKQNSTDRQWNDINPTNQSSIKWTEYLIKTYGPEEERLKDTATSESYKKAVQHDRRRWVAADLDKDDSLNKTEFTDFVHPEDRPNMRDAVIDELLEYVDKDNDGYVSEREYLGKTKI
;
A
#
# COMPACT_ATOMS: atom_id res chain seq x y z
N MET A 1 38.11 28.57 24.61
CA MET A 1 38.02 27.70 23.41
C MET A 1 37.31 26.35 23.63
N LEU A 2 36.92 25.98 24.86
CA LEU A 2 36.12 24.77 25.14
C LEU A 2 34.60 25.01 25.18
N MET A 3 34.12 26.16 25.69
CA MET A 3 32.67 26.45 25.73
C MET A 3 32.03 26.57 24.35
N MET A 4 32.75 27.11 23.36
CA MET A 4 32.22 27.32 22.01
C MET A 4 32.05 26.00 21.23
N LYS A 5 32.82 24.96 21.56
CA LYS A 5 32.67 23.62 20.98
C LYS A 5 31.47 22.85 21.56
N MET A 6 31.15 23.05 22.85
CA MET A 6 29.98 22.40 23.46
C MET A 6 28.64 22.97 22.96
N MET A 7 28.60 24.26 22.60
CA MET A 7 27.38 24.91 22.09
C MET A 7 27.06 24.52 20.64
N VAL A 8 28.07 24.24 19.81
CA VAL A 8 27.87 23.71 18.44
C VAL A 8 27.43 22.25 18.46
N LEU A 9 27.89 21.47 19.45
CA LEU A 9 27.49 20.06 19.62
C LEU A 9 26.05 19.89 20.12
N SER A 10 25.51 20.84 20.91
CA SER A 10 24.10 20.80 21.33
C SER A 10 23.14 21.22 20.22
N PHE A 11 23.54 22.17 19.36
CA PHE A 11 22.74 22.64 18.23
C PHE A 11 22.61 21.58 17.12
N ASN A 12 23.71 20.86 16.81
CA ASN A 12 23.67 19.75 15.84
C ASN A 12 22.86 18.53 16.32
N ARG A 13 22.71 18.33 17.64
CA ARG A 13 21.84 17.28 18.18
C ARG A 13 20.35 17.62 18.03
N TYR A 14 19.98 18.89 18.13
CA TYR A 14 18.59 19.34 17.94
C TYR A 14 18.15 19.29 16.46
N ILE A 15 19.06 19.57 15.51
CA ILE A 15 18.76 19.47 14.08
C ILE A 15 18.57 18.01 13.63
N ILE A 16 19.34 17.06 14.18
CA ILE A 16 19.18 15.63 13.87
C ILE A 16 17.88 15.06 14.46
N LEU A 17 17.44 15.52 15.63
CA LEU A 17 16.15 15.13 16.23
C LEU A 17 14.94 15.67 15.42
N LEU A 18 15.03 16.86 14.82
CA LEU A 18 13.95 17.41 13.98
C LEU A 18 13.83 16.70 12.61
N ILE A 19 14.93 16.18 12.07
CA ILE A 19 14.95 15.39 10.83
C ILE A 19 14.37 13.98 11.05
N LEU A 20 14.55 13.39 12.24
CA LEU A 20 13.96 12.09 12.60
C LEU A 20 12.45 12.15 12.85
N ILE A 21 11.93 13.29 13.32
CA ILE A 21 10.48 13.51 13.48
C ILE A 21 9.79 13.74 12.12
N HIS A 22 10.51 14.20 11.09
CA HIS A 22 9.97 14.34 9.72
C HIS A 22 10.08 13.06 8.86
N TYR A 23 10.95 12.11 9.21
CA TYR A 23 11.10 10.84 8.46
C TYR A 23 10.27 9.68 9.00
N THR A 24 9.47 9.89 10.05
CA THR A 24 8.55 8.89 10.63
C THR A 24 7.09 9.32 10.50
N TYR A 25 6.70 9.73 9.30
CA TYR A 25 5.33 9.56 8.80
C TYR A 25 5.37 8.68 7.55
N THR A 26 5.91 7.47 7.68
CA THR A 26 5.42 6.38 6.85
C THR A 26 4.02 6.07 7.38
N LYS A 27 2.98 6.58 6.71
CA LYS A 27 1.61 6.11 6.93
C LYS A 27 1.71 4.56 6.90
N PRO A 28 1.33 3.84 7.97
CA PRO A 28 1.23 2.40 7.88
C PRO A 28 0.30 2.10 6.70
N HIS A 29 0.71 1.17 5.85
CA HIS A 29 -0.16 0.64 4.80
C HIS A 29 -1.40 0.10 5.54
N LEU A 30 -2.53 0.81 5.43
CA LEU A 30 -3.79 0.28 5.93
C LEU A 30 -4.08 -0.97 5.11
N GLU A 31 -3.94 -2.12 5.76
CA GLU A 31 -4.47 -3.38 5.24
C GLU A 31 -5.95 -3.20 4.94
N THR A 32 -6.28 -3.56 3.72
CA THR A 32 -7.58 -3.46 3.10
C THR A 32 -8.57 -4.36 3.84
N VAL A 33 -9.54 -3.74 4.50
CA VAL A 33 -10.83 -4.40 4.73
C VAL A 33 -11.32 -4.90 3.36
N SER A 34 -11.68 -6.18 3.26
CA SER A 34 -12.41 -6.70 2.10
C SER A 34 -13.75 -5.97 2.03
N ARG A 35 -13.85 -4.95 1.18
CA ARG A 35 -14.89 -3.91 1.19
C ARG A 35 -16.12 -4.23 0.36
N ARG A 36 -16.36 -5.50 0.03
CA ARG A 36 -17.64 -5.91 -0.60
C ARG A 36 -18.83 -5.77 0.36
N ASP A 37 -18.57 -5.70 1.67
CA ASP A 37 -19.60 -5.65 2.72
C ASP A 37 -19.67 -4.30 3.46
N THR A 38 -18.99 -3.26 3.01
CA THR A 38 -19.24 -1.90 3.53
C THR A 38 -20.44 -1.33 2.80
N GLU A 39 -21.65 -1.74 3.20
CA GLU A 39 -22.84 -0.93 2.98
C GLU A 39 -22.51 0.47 3.50
N HIS A 40 -22.56 1.46 2.60
CA HIS A 40 -22.37 2.86 2.94
C HIS A 40 -23.31 3.20 4.10
N PHE A 41 -22.72 3.43 5.28
CA PHE A 41 -23.30 3.75 6.58
C PHE A 41 -24.83 3.95 6.58
N ILE A 42 -25.58 2.88 6.90
CA ILE A 42 -27.04 2.90 7.06
C ILE A 42 -27.47 3.90 8.17
N ASP A 43 -26.57 4.22 9.10
CA ASP A 43 -26.90 4.95 10.32
C ASP A 43 -26.66 6.48 10.26
N ASP A 44 -25.94 6.99 9.25
CA ASP A 44 -25.71 8.44 9.08
C ASP A 44 -25.39 8.81 7.61
N PRO A 45 -26.39 9.27 6.83
CA PRO A 45 -26.24 9.65 5.43
C PRO A 45 -25.25 10.79 5.17
N ASP A 46 -24.91 11.59 6.19
CA ASP A 46 -24.05 12.77 6.06
C ASP A 46 -22.56 12.46 6.32
N ARG A 47 -22.23 11.21 6.69
CA ARG A 47 -20.85 10.81 7.03
C ARG A 47 -20.07 10.39 5.78
N HIS A 48 -19.71 11.38 4.95
CA HIS A 48 -18.82 11.21 3.81
C HIS A 48 -17.35 11.22 4.24
N ASP A 49 -16.62 10.14 3.98
CA ASP A 49 -15.15 10.18 4.02
C ASP A 49 -14.68 10.84 2.71
N ILE A 50 -14.49 12.16 2.78
CA ILE A 50 -14.08 12.99 1.64
C ILE A 50 -12.76 12.49 1.04
N GLU A 51 -11.82 12.01 1.87
CA GLU A 51 -10.54 11.48 1.38
C GLU A 51 -10.76 10.17 0.61
N PHE A 52 -11.63 9.30 1.11
CA PHE A 52 -12.01 8.07 0.43
C PHE A 52 -12.68 8.33 -0.91
N ASP A 53 -13.72 9.18 -0.94
CA ASP A 53 -14.46 9.50 -2.17
C ASP A 53 -13.54 10.15 -3.22
N HIS A 54 -12.64 11.03 -2.77
CA HIS A 54 -11.66 11.66 -3.66
C HIS A 54 -10.67 10.66 -4.24
N ASN A 55 -10.18 9.73 -3.42
CA ASN A 55 -9.27 8.67 -3.85
C ASN A 55 -9.96 7.65 -4.76
N ALA A 56 -11.22 7.29 -4.49
CA ALA A 56 -11.99 6.38 -5.34
C ALA A 56 -12.27 6.99 -6.72
N PHE A 57 -12.54 8.30 -6.76
CA PHE A 57 -12.85 9.01 -8.00
C PHE A 57 -11.61 9.35 -8.83
N LEU A 58 -10.51 9.77 -8.20
CA LEU A 58 -9.31 10.25 -8.91
C LEU A 58 -8.17 9.22 -8.94
N GLY A 59 -8.13 8.31 -7.98
CA GLY A 59 -6.95 7.51 -7.66
C GLY A 59 -6.00 8.28 -6.72
N GLU A 60 -5.25 7.56 -5.89
CA GLU A 60 -4.44 8.14 -4.81
C GLU A 60 -3.43 9.20 -5.28
N GLU A 61 -2.79 8.99 -6.44
CA GLU A 61 -1.78 9.92 -6.96
C GLU A 61 -2.40 11.20 -7.49
N THR A 62 -3.44 11.07 -8.32
CA THR A 62 -4.14 12.22 -8.88
C THR A 62 -4.87 13.01 -7.79
N ALA A 63 -5.43 12.33 -6.77
CA ALA A 63 -5.96 12.99 -5.58
C ALA A 63 -4.92 13.86 -4.86
N LYS A 64 -3.68 13.34 -4.68
CA LYS A 64 -2.58 14.13 -4.13
C LYS A 64 -2.22 15.32 -5.01
N GLU A 65 -2.20 15.18 -6.33
CA GLU A 65 -2.00 16.32 -7.24
C GLU A 65 -3.10 17.37 -7.09
N PHE A 66 -4.37 16.96 -7.02
CA PHE A 66 -5.52 17.88 -6.90
C PHE A 66 -5.49 18.69 -5.61
N SER A 67 -4.98 18.12 -4.50
CA SER A 67 -4.80 18.83 -3.24
C SER A 67 -3.85 20.03 -3.32
N GLN A 68 -3.00 20.10 -4.35
CA GLN A 68 -2.01 21.16 -4.57
C GLN A 68 -2.48 22.24 -5.56
N LEU A 69 -3.63 22.06 -6.21
CA LEU A 69 -4.13 22.94 -7.26
C LEU A 69 -5.01 24.06 -6.70
N THR A 70 -5.05 25.19 -7.42
CA THR A 70 -6.03 26.24 -7.15
C THR A 70 -7.45 25.79 -7.57
N PRO A 71 -8.52 26.41 -7.03
CA PRO A 71 -9.89 26.03 -7.40
C PRO A 71 -10.16 26.04 -8.91
N ASN A 72 -9.64 27.04 -9.65
CA ASN A 72 -9.81 27.13 -11.10
C ASN A 72 -9.07 26.02 -11.85
N GLU A 73 -7.84 25.67 -11.44
CA GLU A 73 -7.07 24.59 -12.05
C GLU A 73 -7.70 23.22 -11.79
N SER A 74 -8.20 23.00 -10.58
CA SER A 74 -8.96 21.80 -10.21
C SER A 74 -10.22 21.66 -11.05
N GLU A 75 -10.96 22.76 -11.28
CA GLU A 75 -12.14 22.76 -12.13
C GLU A 75 -11.81 22.37 -13.58
N GLU A 76 -10.75 22.95 -14.16
CA GLU A 76 -10.33 22.62 -15.52
C GLU A 76 -9.86 21.17 -15.66
N LYS A 77 -9.10 20.65 -14.68
CA LYS A 77 -8.74 19.22 -14.67
C LYS A 77 -9.97 18.33 -14.50
N LEU A 78 -10.93 18.71 -13.66
CA LEU A 78 -12.15 17.94 -13.45
C LEU A 78 -13.00 17.85 -14.71
N LYS A 79 -13.09 18.93 -15.50
CA LYS A 79 -13.76 18.93 -16.82
C LYS A 79 -13.17 17.89 -17.76
N ILE A 80 -11.85 17.71 -17.77
CA ILE A 80 -11.18 16.69 -18.58
C ILE A 80 -11.55 15.28 -18.11
N ILE A 81 -11.67 15.08 -16.79
CA ILE A 81 -12.06 13.79 -16.21
C ILE A 81 -13.52 13.47 -16.53
N ILE A 82 -14.44 14.42 -16.34
CA ILE A 82 -15.86 14.27 -16.65
C ILE A 82 -16.05 13.80 -18.11
N ARG A 83 -15.34 14.41 -19.06
CA ARG A 83 -15.36 14.00 -20.48
C ARG A 83 -14.80 12.59 -20.74
N LYS A 84 -13.98 12.04 -19.84
CA LYS A 84 -13.50 10.65 -19.95
C LYS A 84 -14.51 9.65 -19.37
N ILE A 85 -15.34 10.10 -18.44
CA ILE A 85 -16.38 9.31 -17.78
C ILE A 85 -17.57 9.17 -18.73
N ASP A 86 -18.05 10.29 -19.26
CA ASP A 86 -19.12 10.36 -20.27
C ASP A 86 -18.67 9.65 -21.56
N LYS A 87 -19.10 8.40 -21.74
CA LYS A 87 -18.68 7.55 -22.86
C LYS A 87 -19.54 7.76 -24.09
N ASP A 88 -20.82 8.05 -23.88
CA ASP A 88 -21.77 8.27 -24.98
C ASP A 88 -21.81 9.74 -25.45
N ASN A 89 -21.12 10.64 -24.74
CA ASN A 89 -21.01 12.08 -24.99
C ASN A 89 -22.37 12.78 -24.95
N ASP A 90 -23.27 12.37 -24.06
CA ASP A 90 -24.58 12.99 -23.87
C ASP A 90 -24.57 14.19 -22.89
N GLU A 91 -23.37 14.58 -22.43
CA GLU A 91 -23.11 15.64 -21.45
C GLU A 91 -23.68 15.34 -20.04
N LYS A 92 -24.05 14.09 -19.77
CA LYS A 92 -24.46 13.62 -18.45
C LYS A 92 -23.54 12.48 -18.01
N ILE A 93 -23.57 12.22 -16.70
CA ILE A 93 -22.89 11.06 -16.13
C ILE A 93 -23.98 10.17 -15.54
N THR A 94 -24.12 8.98 -16.12
CA THR A 94 -24.97 7.93 -15.57
C THR A 94 -24.28 7.19 -14.43
N GLU A 95 -25.06 6.53 -13.57
CA GLU A 95 -24.52 5.65 -12.51
C GLU A 95 -23.59 4.58 -13.10
N TYR A 96 -23.96 4.03 -14.25
CA TYR A 96 -23.18 3.00 -14.95
C TYR A 96 -21.79 3.51 -15.38
N GLU A 97 -21.73 4.71 -15.96
CA GLU A 97 -20.46 5.32 -16.38
C GLU A 97 -19.57 5.68 -15.21
N LEU A 98 -20.17 6.24 -14.14
CA LEU A 98 -19.44 6.56 -12.92
C LEU A 98 -18.86 5.30 -12.26
N LYS A 99 -19.66 4.22 -12.16
CA LYS A 99 -19.19 2.93 -11.65
C LYS A 99 -18.05 2.37 -12.50
N SER A 100 -18.22 2.37 -13.82
CA SER A 100 -17.20 1.91 -14.77
C SER A 100 -15.90 2.72 -14.65
N TRP A 101 -16.01 4.02 -14.38
CA TRP A 101 -14.87 4.89 -14.13
C TRP A 101 -14.13 4.54 -12.83
N ILE A 102 -14.86 4.35 -11.72
CA ILE A 102 -14.26 3.97 -10.43
C ILE A 102 -13.53 2.62 -10.55
N GLU A 103 -14.13 1.64 -11.22
CA GLU A 103 -13.50 0.34 -11.50
C GLU A 103 -12.23 0.49 -12.35
N TYR A 104 -12.29 1.34 -13.39
CA TYR A 104 -11.13 1.66 -14.22
C TYR A 104 -10.01 2.32 -13.40
N VAL A 105 -10.31 3.31 -12.58
CA VAL A 105 -9.34 4.00 -11.71
C VAL A 105 -8.69 3.02 -10.76
N ALA A 106 -9.48 2.19 -10.06
CA ALA A 106 -8.96 1.17 -9.15
C ALA A 106 -8.02 0.20 -9.86
N SER A 107 -8.43 -0.34 -11.02
CA SER A 107 -7.58 -1.22 -11.82
C SER A 107 -6.30 -0.52 -12.29
N LYS A 108 -6.39 0.77 -12.67
CA LYS A 108 -5.22 1.50 -13.13
C LYS A 108 -4.24 1.83 -12.01
N SER A 109 -4.74 2.18 -10.82
CA SER A 109 -3.91 2.40 -9.64
C SER A 109 -3.14 1.13 -9.25
N LYS A 110 -3.80 -0.05 -9.28
CA LYS A 110 -3.14 -1.34 -9.04
C LYS A 110 -2.03 -1.62 -10.06
N GLN A 111 -2.33 -1.42 -11.34
CA GLN A 111 -1.34 -1.61 -12.40
C GLN A 111 -0.16 -0.64 -12.25
N ASN A 112 -0.42 0.65 -12.05
CA ASN A 112 0.63 1.67 -11.91
C ASN A 112 1.49 1.43 -10.65
N SER A 113 0.90 0.98 -9.54
CA SER A 113 1.65 0.58 -8.34
C SER A 113 2.57 -0.60 -8.63
N THR A 114 2.05 -1.63 -9.30
CA THR A 114 2.83 -2.81 -9.71
C THR A 114 3.96 -2.44 -10.66
N ASP A 115 3.67 -1.62 -11.68
CA ASP A 115 4.65 -1.18 -12.68
C ASP A 115 5.81 -0.42 -12.04
N ARG A 116 5.54 0.44 -11.06
CA ARG A 116 6.58 1.17 -10.33
C ARG A 116 7.48 0.22 -9.54
N GLN A 117 6.89 -0.62 -8.69
CA GLN A 117 7.66 -1.57 -7.88
C GLN A 117 8.46 -2.55 -8.75
N TRP A 118 7.87 -3.02 -9.85
CA TRP A 118 8.55 -3.85 -10.83
C TRP A 118 9.77 -3.14 -11.41
N ASN A 119 9.62 -1.89 -11.87
CA ASN A 119 10.72 -1.13 -12.48
C ASN A 119 11.83 -0.81 -11.47
N ASP A 120 11.48 -0.53 -10.21
CA ASP A 120 12.45 -0.23 -9.14
C ASP A 120 13.32 -1.44 -8.81
N ILE A 121 12.72 -2.63 -8.78
CA ILE A 121 13.40 -3.88 -8.41
C ILE A 121 14.09 -4.52 -9.63
N ASN A 122 13.57 -4.28 -10.85
CA ASN A 122 14.06 -4.84 -12.11
C ASN A 122 14.54 -3.75 -13.11
N PRO A 123 15.60 -2.98 -12.78
CA PRO A 123 16.11 -1.92 -13.65
C PRO A 123 16.75 -2.45 -14.94
N THR A 124 17.12 -3.73 -14.97
CA THR A 124 17.69 -4.44 -16.13
C THR A 124 16.62 -5.01 -17.06
N ASN A 125 15.33 -4.84 -16.73
CA ASN A 125 14.18 -5.28 -17.51
C ASN A 125 14.24 -6.78 -17.88
N GLN A 126 14.60 -7.61 -16.90
CA GLN A 126 14.53 -9.06 -17.00
C GLN A 126 13.07 -9.53 -17.12
N SER A 127 12.86 -10.72 -17.68
CA SER A 127 11.52 -11.31 -17.80
C SER A 127 10.93 -11.76 -16.46
N SER A 128 11.78 -12.11 -15.50
CA SER A 128 11.44 -12.51 -14.15
C SER A 128 12.49 -12.02 -13.16
N ILE A 129 12.10 -11.91 -11.88
CA ILE A 129 12.96 -11.51 -10.76
C ILE A 129 13.09 -12.71 -9.83
N LYS A 130 14.31 -13.08 -9.44
CA LYS A 130 14.52 -14.18 -8.47
C LYS A 130 14.24 -13.72 -7.05
N TRP A 131 13.82 -14.64 -6.19
CA TRP A 131 13.61 -14.35 -4.77
C TRP A 131 14.83 -13.70 -4.09
N THR A 132 16.03 -14.18 -4.39
CA THR A 132 17.27 -13.64 -3.83
C THR A 132 17.55 -12.21 -4.28
N GLU A 133 17.24 -11.88 -5.52
CA GLU A 133 17.38 -10.52 -6.08
C GLU A 133 16.38 -9.57 -5.41
N TYR A 134 15.11 -10.00 -5.30
CA TYR A 134 14.07 -9.26 -4.57
C TYR A 134 14.51 -8.96 -3.13
N LEU A 135 14.98 -9.98 -2.39
CA LEU A 135 15.41 -9.81 -1.01
C LEU A 135 16.54 -8.78 -0.84
N ILE A 136 17.53 -8.83 -1.72
CA ILE A 136 18.67 -7.90 -1.67
C ILE A 136 18.21 -6.47 -2.01
N LYS A 137 17.31 -6.32 -2.97
CA LYS A 137 16.78 -5.01 -3.38
C LYS A 137 15.88 -4.37 -2.33
N THR A 138 15.02 -5.16 -1.70
CA THR A 138 14.03 -4.67 -0.72
C THR A 138 14.65 -4.49 0.67
N TYR A 139 15.50 -5.42 1.10
CA TYR A 139 16.01 -5.49 2.48
C TYR A 139 17.51 -5.27 2.62
N GLY A 140 18.25 -5.13 1.52
CA GLY A 140 19.70 -5.01 1.52
C GLY A 140 20.45 -6.34 1.71
N PRO A 141 21.80 -6.29 1.73
CA PRO A 141 22.65 -7.47 1.91
C PRO A 141 22.44 -8.16 3.27
N GLU A 142 22.53 -9.48 3.29
CA GLU A 142 22.31 -10.30 4.50
C GLU A 142 23.22 -9.92 5.67
N GLU A 143 24.48 -9.57 5.38
CA GLU A 143 25.50 -9.18 6.35
C GLU A 143 25.15 -7.88 7.11
N GLU A 144 24.35 -7.01 6.50
CA GLU A 144 23.88 -5.77 7.12
C GLU A 144 22.61 -6.02 7.95
N ARG A 145 21.78 -6.99 7.54
CA ARG A 145 20.48 -7.33 8.15
C ARG A 145 20.56 -7.97 9.54
N LEU A 146 21.63 -8.71 9.83
CA LEU A 146 21.76 -9.49 11.08
C LEU A 146 22.45 -8.72 12.23
N LYS A 147 22.86 -7.47 12.02
CA LYS A 147 23.64 -6.70 13.00
C LYS A 147 22.82 -6.10 14.15
N ASP A 148 21.52 -5.88 13.96
CA ASP A 148 20.64 -5.31 14.97
C ASP A 148 19.55 -6.31 15.38
N THR A 149 19.56 -6.69 16.66
CA THR A 149 18.66 -7.74 17.21
C THR A 149 17.19 -7.32 17.28
N ALA A 150 16.89 -6.03 17.48
CA ALA A 150 15.51 -5.54 17.51
C ALA A 150 14.95 -5.40 16.09
N THR A 151 15.76 -4.89 15.17
CA THR A 151 15.44 -4.88 13.72
C THR A 151 15.35 -6.30 13.17
N SER A 152 16.08 -7.28 13.73
CA SER A 152 16.11 -8.67 13.25
C SER A 152 14.74 -9.37 13.31
N GLU A 153 13.92 -9.15 14.34
CA GLU A 153 12.67 -9.89 14.51
C GLU A 153 11.55 -9.37 13.60
N SER A 154 11.37 -8.05 13.50
CA SER A 154 10.42 -7.46 12.55
C SER A 154 10.81 -7.78 11.12
N TYR A 155 12.10 -7.72 10.82
CA TYR A 155 12.69 -8.10 9.54
C TYR A 155 12.39 -9.57 9.19
N LYS A 156 12.62 -10.51 10.12
CA LYS A 156 12.33 -11.94 9.91
C LYS A 156 10.86 -12.18 9.58
N LYS A 157 9.95 -11.52 10.30
CA LYS A 157 8.51 -11.61 10.05
C LYS A 157 8.14 -11.08 8.67
N ALA A 158 8.63 -9.90 8.30
CA ALA A 158 8.39 -9.31 6.98
C ALA A 158 8.86 -10.25 5.86
N VAL A 159 10.06 -10.83 5.99
CA VAL A 159 10.57 -11.77 4.99
C VAL A 159 9.84 -13.10 4.98
N GLN A 160 9.35 -13.57 6.13
CA GLN A 160 8.51 -14.75 6.19
C GLN A 160 7.17 -14.52 5.47
N HIS A 161 6.54 -13.36 5.66
CA HIS A 161 5.32 -12.96 4.98
C HIS A 161 5.52 -12.84 3.48
N ASP A 162 6.55 -12.11 3.06
CA ASP A 162 6.92 -11.99 1.65
C ASP A 162 7.22 -13.35 1.04
N ARG A 163 7.93 -14.24 1.74
CA ARG A 163 8.24 -15.59 1.22
C ARG A 163 6.97 -16.40 1.03
N ARG A 164 6.01 -16.31 1.96
CA ARG A 164 4.72 -17.01 1.85
C ARG A 164 3.95 -16.52 0.63
N ARG A 165 3.85 -15.20 0.45
CA ARG A 165 3.22 -14.58 -0.71
C ARG A 165 3.96 -14.94 -2.01
N TRP A 166 5.28 -14.92 -2.00
CA TRP A 166 6.11 -15.28 -3.17
C TRP A 166 5.81 -16.69 -3.66
N VAL A 167 5.80 -17.67 -2.76
CA VAL A 167 5.48 -19.07 -3.10
C VAL A 167 4.04 -19.24 -3.58
N ALA A 168 3.10 -18.44 -3.09
CA ALA A 168 1.71 -18.46 -3.54
C ALA A 168 1.51 -17.81 -4.93
N ALA A 169 2.35 -16.80 -5.24
CA ALA A 169 2.34 -16.09 -6.51
C ALA A 169 3.08 -16.88 -7.62
N ASP A 170 4.13 -17.61 -7.26
CA ASP A 170 4.95 -18.44 -8.16
C ASP A 170 4.18 -19.69 -8.62
N LEU A 171 3.54 -19.59 -9.79
CA LEU A 171 2.67 -20.65 -10.30
C LEU A 171 3.46 -21.76 -11.00
N ASP A 172 4.59 -21.41 -11.62
CA ASP A 172 5.46 -22.37 -12.33
C ASP A 172 6.55 -22.98 -11.44
N LYS A 173 6.72 -22.46 -10.22
CA LYS A 173 7.59 -22.95 -9.14
C LYS A 173 9.08 -22.84 -9.49
N ASP A 174 9.47 -21.79 -10.21
CA ASP A 174 10.85 -21.53 -10.59
C ASP A 174 11.63 -20.66 -9.58
N ASP A 175 11.01 -20.32 -8.44
CA ASP A 175 11.51 -19.42 -7.38
C ASP A 175 11.82 -18.00 -7.91
N SER A 176 11.17 -17.62 -9.00
CA SER A 176 11.18 -16.30 -9.64
C SER A 176 9.74 -15.86 -9.92
N LEU A 177 9.51 -14.55 -10.00
CA LEU A 177 8.21 -14.03 -10.42
C LEU A 177 8.35 -13.30 -11.74
N ASN A 178 7.55 -13.68 -12.72
CA ASN A 178 7.29 -12.84 -13.88
C ASN A 178 6.35 -11.68 -13.50
N LYS A 179 6.14 -10.73 -14.42
CA LYS A 179 5.35 -9.52 -14.11
C LYS A 179 3.90 -9.80 -13.68
N THR A 180 3.29 -10.87 -14.21
CA THR A 180 1.92 -11.26 -13.85
C THR A 180 1.89 -11.79 -12.43
N GLU A 181 2.78 -12.72 -12.10
CA GLU A 181 2.90 -13.28 -10.75
C GLU A 181 3.31 -12.22 -9.73
N PHE A 182 4.18 -11.29 -10.12
CA PHE A 182 4.54 -10.15 -9.29
C PHE A 182 3.34 -9.22 -9.03
N THR A 183 2.40 -9.10 -9.98
CA THR A 183 1.15 -8.36 -9.74
C THR A 183 0.33 -9.03 -8.63
N ASP A 184 0.26 -10.35 -8.63
CA ASP A 184 -0.45 -11.14 -7.62
C ASP A 184 0.24 -11.07 -6.25
N PHE A 185 1.57 -11.04 -6.25
CA PHE A 185 2.38 -10.82 -5.05
C PHE A 185 2.12 -9.46 -4.39
N VAL A 186 2.03 -8.39 -5.19
CA VAL A 186 1.82 -7.01 -4.69
C VAL A 186 0.36 -6.74 -4.31
N HIS A 187 -0.60 -7.31 -5.05
CA HIS A 187 -2.04 -7.14 -4.80
C HIS A 187 -2.73 -8.50 -4.54
N PRO A 188 -2.40 -9.16 -3.42
CA PRO A 188 -2.84 -10.53 -3.16
C PRO A 188 -4.35 -10.65 -2.86
N GLU A 189 -5.02 -9.57 -2.47
CA GLU A 189 -6.40 -9.59 -1.96
C GLU A 189 -7.45 -10.03 -2.99
N ASP A 190 -7.15 -9.87 -4.28
CA ASP A 190 -8.07 -10.19 -5.38
C ASP A 190 -7.72 -11.50 -6.09
N ARG A 191 -6.81 -12.30 -5.53
CA ARG A 191 -6.20 -13.44 -6.22
C ARG A 191 -6.49 -14.76 -5.52
N PRO A 192 -7.20 -15.71 -6.16
CA PRO A 192 -7.54 -16.99 -5.54
C PRO A 192 -6.32 -17.79 -5.06
N ASN A 193 -5.22 -17.78 -5.82
CA ASN A 193 -3.96 -18.45 -5.46
C ASN A 193 -3.27 -17.82 -4.24
N MET A 194 -3.57 -16.57 -3.91
CA MET A 194 -2.96 -15.85 -2.79
C MET A 194 -3.78 -15.94 -1.49
N ARG A 195 -5.01 -16.47 -1.56
CA ARG A 195 -5.98 -16.44 -0.47
C ARG A 195 -5.43 -17.03 0.83
N ASP A 196 -4.82 -18.21 0.75
CA ASP A 196 -4.31 -18.90 1.94
C ASP A 196 -3.17 -18.12 2.58
N ALA A 197 -2.27 -17.53 1.77
CA ALA A 197 -1.18 -16.70 2.26
C ALA A 197 -1.67 -15.47 3.03
N VAL A 198 -2.70 -14.81 2.51
CA VAL A 198 -3.34 -13.65 3.15
C VAL A 198 -4.06 -14.05 4.43
N ILE A 199 -4.77 -15.18 4.44
CA ILE A 199 -5.48 -15.67 5.63
C ILE A 199 -4.47 -15.98 6.75
N ASP A 200 -3.39 -16.70 6.45
CA ASP A 200 -2.38 -17.05 7.44
C ASP A 200 -1.73 -15.81 8.07
N GLU A 201 -1.44 -14.79 7.26
CA GLU A 201 -0.90 -13.52 7.73
C GLU A 201 -1.88 -12.75 8.63
N LEU A 202 -3.17 -12.70 8.23
CA LEU A 202 -4.22 -12.11 9.04
C LEU A 202 -4.38 -12.84 10.36
N LEU A 203 -4.36 -14.17 10.36
CA LEU A 203 -4.45 -14.98 11.59
C LEU A 203 -3.26 -14.69 12.51
N GLU A 204 -2.01 -14.69 12.02
CA GLU A 204 -0.83 -14.35 12.84
C GLU A 204 -0.95 -12.98 13.52
N TYR A 205 -1.68 -12.03 12.90
CA TYR A 205 -1.90 -10.72 13.46
C TYR A 205 -3.15 -10.64 14.37
N VAL A 206 -4.21 -11.39 14.09
CA VAL A 206 -5.50 -11.35 14.82
C VAL A 206 -5.56 -12.36 15.96
N ASP A 207 -5.27 -13.62 15.65
CA ASP A 207 -5.38 -14.78 16.53
C ASP A 207 -4.27 -14.73 17.59
N LYS A 208 -4.65 -14.47 18.83
CA LYS A 208 -3.72 -14.31 19.97
C LYS A 208 -3.58 -15.58 20.77
N ASP A 209 -4.57 -16.46 20.76
CA ASP A 209 -4.49 -17.75 21.44
C ASP A 209 -4.07 -18.91 20.53
N ASN A 210 -3.89 -18.65 19.23
CA ASN A 210 -3.44 -19.57 18.19
C ASN A 210 -4.37 -20.78 18.04
N ASP A 211 -5.68 -20.58 18.20
CA ASP A 211 -6.68 -21.64 18.03
C ASP A 211 -7.15 -21.81 16.57
N GLY A 212 -6.70 -20.92 15.68
CA GLY A 212 -7.02 -20.91 14.25
C GLY A 212 -8.34 -20.21 13.91
N TYR A 213 -9.00 -19.58 14.89
CA TYR A 213 -10.23 -18.82 14.72
C TYR A 213 -10.02 -17.37 15.17
N VAL A 214 -10.98 -16.51 14.80
CA VAL A 214 -11.03 -15.14 15.30
C VAL A 214 -12.22 -15.04 16.24
N SER A 215 -11.95 -15.00 17.54
CA SER A 215 -12.96 -14.78 18.56
C SER A 215 -13.49 -13.33 18.52
N GLU A 216 -14.69 -13.10 19.06
CA GLU A 216 -15.25 -11.73 19.21
C GLU A 216 -14.28 -10.80 19.95
N ARG A 217 -13.59 -11.33 20.96
CA ARG A 217 -12.59 -10.58 21.72
C ARG A 217 -11.38 -10.18 20.86
N GLU A 218 -10.91 -11.04 19.98
CA GLU A 218 -9.78 -10.73 19.08
C GLU A 218 -10.18 -9.77 17.98
N TYR A 219 -11.41 -9.89 17.48
CA TYR A 219 -12.00 -8.97 16.52
C TYR A 219 -12.11 -7.55 17.12
N LEU A 220 -12.69 -7.43 18.31
CA LEU A 220 -12.89 -6.14 19.01
C LEU A 220 -11.62 -5.61 19.68
N GLY A 221 -10.69 -6.48 20.05
CA GLY A 221 -9.42 -6.12 20.69
C GLY A 221 -8.52 -5.22 19.83
N LYS A 222 -8.78 -5.19 18.51
CA LYS A 222 -8.10 -4.30 17.55
C LYS A 222 -8.69 -2.89 17.48
N THR A 223 -9.87 -2.66 18.05
CA THR A 223 -10.61 -1.39 17.94
C THR A 223 -10.39 -0.45 19.14
N LYS A 224 -9.19 -0.43 19.73
CA LYS A 224 -8.79 0.71 20.57
C LYS A 224 -8.20 1.80 19.68
N ILE A 225 -9.11 2.68 19.23
CA ILE A 225 -8.83 4.00 18.65
C ILE A 225 -8.14 4.87 19.71
#